data_AF-A0A9E5R407-F1
#
_entry.id   AF-A0A9E5R407-F1
#
_cell.length_a   1.000
_cell.length_b   1.000
_cell.length_c   1.000
_cell.angle_alpha   90.00
_cell.angle_beta   90.00
_cell.angle_gamma   90.00
#
_symmetry.space_group_name_H-M   'P 1'
#
loop_
_entity.id
_entity.type
_entity.pdbx_description
1 polymer ?
#
loop_
_entity_poly.entity_id
_entity_poly.type
_entity_poly.pdbx_seq_one_letter_code
_entity_poly.pdbx_strand_id
1 'polypeptide(L)'
;MQTFIDALQEAVRLLFELDPLVMEIALRSLQVTLGALVISTLLGIPLGALIALAQFPGKRLVVAIVYTGMGLPPVVVGLVVYLFLSRSGAWATWAWLLHR
;
A
#
# COMPACT_ATOMS: atom_id res chain seq x y z
N MET A 1 24.34 10.30 -22.71
CA MET A 1 24.62 10.98 -21.42
C MET A 1 23.87 12.30 -21.30
N GLN A 2 23.89 13.17 -22.34
CA GLN A 2 23.14 14.45 -22.35
C GLN A 2 21.64 14.27 -22.07
N THR A 3 20.99 13.28 -22.69
CA THR A 3 19.55 13.00 -22.53
C THR A 3 19.08 12.71 -21.10
N PHE A 4 19.92 12.13 -20.25
CA PHE A 4 19.55 11.86 -18.85
C PHE A 4 19.60 13.13 -18.00
N ILE A 5 20.60 13.97 -18.25
CA ILE A 5 20.74 15.27 -17.58
C ILE A 5 19.60 16.19 -18.00
N ASP A 6 19.23 16.19 -19.28
CA ASP A 6 18.11 16.97 -19.81
C ASP A 6 16.78 16.56 -19.17
N ALA A 7 16.53 15.25 -19.05
CA ALA A 7 15.33 14.72 -18.38
C ALA A 7 15.30 15.08 -16.88
N LEU A 8 16.45 15.07 -16.20
CA LEU A 8 16.54 15.47 -14.79
C LEU A 8 16.28 16.97 -14.62
N GLN A 9 16.84 17.81 -15.50
CA GLN A 9 16.61 19.25 -15.49
C GLN A 9 15.13 19.57 -15.72
N GLU A 10 14.49 18.87 -16.66
CA GLU A 10 13.07 19.05 -16.94
C GLU A 10 12.21 18.60 -15.76
N ALA A 11 12.52 17.45 -15.13
CA ALA A 11 11.80 17.01 -13.94
C ALA A 11 11.91 18.02 -12.79
N VAL A 12 13.11 18.56 -12.55
CA VAL A 12 13.33 19.61 -11.53
C VAL A 12 12.56 20.88 -11.89
N ARG A 13 12.55 21.27 -13.16
CA ARG A 13 11.79 22.42 -13.66
C ARG A 13 10.29 22.24 -13.41
N LEU A 14 9.71 21.10 -13.77
CA LEU A 14 8.29 20.81 -13.54
C LEU A 14 7.91 20.85 -12.05
N LEU A 15 8.83 20.41 -11.16
CA LEU A 15 8.62 20.51 -9.71
C LEU A 15 8.64 21.97 -9.22
N PHE A 16 9.58 22.80 -9.70
CA PHE A 16 9.68 24.20 -9.29
C PHE A 16 8.58 25.08 -9.90
N GLU A 17 8.14 24.79 -11.12
CA GLU A 17 7.01 25.46 -11.78
C GLU A 17 5.66 25.01 -11.20
N LEU A 18 5.66 24.03 -10.28
CA LEU A 18 4.47 23.42 -9.68
C LEU A 18 3.49 22.97 -10.77
N ASP A 19 4.01 22.23 -11.75
CA ASP A 19 3.22 21.74 -12.86
C ASP A 19 1.92 21.08 -12.34
N PRO A 20 0.74 21.49 -12.82
CA PRO A 20 -0.53 21.02 -12.27
C PRO A 20 -0.69 19.50 -12.31
N LEU A 21 -0.20 18.83 -13.37
CA LEU A 21 -0.30 17.39 -13.51
C LEU A 21 0.63 16.67 -12.52
N VAL A 22 1.89 17.13 -12.40
CA VAL A 22 2.84 16.57 -11.44
C VAL A 22 2.34 16.74 -10.01
N MET A 23 1.82 17.93 -9.68
CA MET A 23 1.29 18.22 -8.35
C MET A 23 0.02 17.40 -8.05
N GLU A 24 -0.89 17.24 -9.02
CA GLU A 24 -2.06 16.39 -8.88
C GLU A 24 -1.66 14.94 -8.55
N ILE A 25 -0.72 14.37 -9.31
CA ILE A 25 -0.23 13.01 -9.08
C ILE A 25 0.42 12.90 -7.70
N ALA A 26 1.29 13.84 -7.34
CA ALA A 26 1.98 13.85 -6.05
C ALA A 26 0.98 13.93 -4.88
N LEU A 27 0.00 14.83 -4.94
CA LEU A 27 -1.03 14.98 -3.91
C LEU A 27 -1.94 13.76 -3.84
N ARG A 28 -2.32 13.16 -4.98
CA ARG A 28 -3.11 11.93 -5.01
C ARG A 28 -2.36 10.76 -4.38
N SER A 29 -1.10 10.56 -4.75
CA SER A 29 -0.25 9.53 -4.14
C SER A 29 -0.12 9.75 -2.64
N LEU A 30 0.13 10.99 -2.20
CA LEU A 30 0.24 11.33 -0.79
C LEU A 30 -1.07 11.07 -0.03
N GLN A 31 -2.22 11.48 -0.56
CA GLN A 31 -3.53 11.22 0.03
C GLN A 31 -3.77 9.72 0.24
N VAL A 32 -3.50 8.91 -0.78
CA VAL A 32 -3.68 7.46 -0.70
C VAL A 32 -2.72 6.82 0.31
N THR A 33 -1.44 7.17 0.26
CA THR A 33 -0.42 6.60 1.15
C THR A 33 -0.63 7.02 2.61
N LEU A 34 -0.97 8.29 2.87
CA LEU A 34 -1.27 8.75 4.23
C LEU A 34 -2.54 8.10 4.78
N GLY A 35 -3.59 7.99 3.97
CA GLY A 35 -4.82 7.29 4.37
C GLY A 35 -4.55 5.82 4.72
N ALA A 36 -3.80 5.13 3.87
CA ALA A 36 -3.38 3.75 4.12
C ALA A 36 -2.50 3.64 5.38
N LEU A 37 -1.57 4.57 5.60
CA LEU A 37 -0.70 4.61 6.77
C LEU A 37 -1.49 4.80 8.07
N VAL A 38 -2.45 5.72 8.09
CA VAL A 38 -3.29 5.96 9.27
C VAL A 38 -4.09 4.70 9.62
N ILE A 39 -4.74 4.06 8.64
CA ILE A 39 -5.49 2.82 8.86
C ILE A 39 -4.54 1.70 9.34
N SER A 40 -3.40 1.56 8.68
CA SER A 40 -2.40 0.53 9.00
C SER A 40 -1.82 0.70 10.40
N THR A 41 -1.52 1.92 10.84
CA THR A 41 -0.97 2.19 12.18
C THR A 41 -2.03 2.03 13.26
N LEU A 42 -3.25 2.52 13.04
CA LEU A 42 -4.36 2.37 13.99
C LEU A 42 -4.71 0.92 14.28
N LEU A 43 -4.57 0.02 13.32
CA LEU A 43 -4.82 -1.41 13.51
C LEU A 43 -3.55 -2.18 13.87
N GLY A 44 -2.46 -1.90 13.16
CA GLY A 44 -1.19 -2.62 13.27
C GLY A 44 -0.47 -2.39 14.59
N ILE A 45 -0.47 -1.16 15.13
CA ILE A 45 0.20 -0.88 16.40
C ILE A 45 -0.51 -1.59 17.57
N PRO A 46 -1.85 -1.47 17.77
CA PRO A 46 -2.51 -2.18 18.85
C PRO A 46 -2.40 -3.70 18.73
N LEU A 47 -2.60 -4.26 17.53
CA LEU A 47 -2.49 -5.71 17.31
C LEU A 47 -1.05 -6.20 17.54
N GLY A 48 -0.06 -5.46 17.05
CA GLY A 48 1.35 -5.73 17.28
C GLY A 48 1.71 -5.69 18.77
N ALA A 49 1.24 -4.67 19.49
CA ALA A 49 1.43 -4.53 20.93
C ALA A 49 0.77 -5.68 21.71
N LEU A 50 -0.45 -6.08 21.34
CA LEU A 50 -1.14 -7.22 21.94
C LEU A 50 -0.36 -8.52 21.73
N ILE A 51 0.12 -8.78 20.51
CA ILE A 51 0.94 -9.97 20.22
C ILE A 51 2.26 -9.94 21.00
N ALA A 52 2.91 -8.77 21.09
CA ALA A 52 4.17 -8.62 21.78
C ALA A 52 4.03 -8.85 23.29
N LEU A 53 3.02 -8.26 23.93
CA LEU A 53 2.83 -8.24 25.38
C LEU A 53 2.09 -9.48 25.91
N ALA A 54 1.10 -10.00 25.17
CA ALA A 54 0.32 -11.14 25.64
C ALA A 54 1.13 -12.45 25.58
N GLN A 55 0.83 -13.36 26.49
CA GLN A 55 1.30 -14.74 26.48
C GLN A 55 0.10 -15.67 26.30
N PHE A 56 -0.04 -16.22 25.09
CA PHE A 56 -1.12 -17.15 24.73
C PHE A 56 -0.57 -18.36 23.96
N PRO A 57 -1.21 -19.53 24.09
CA PRO A 57 -0.82 -20.71 23.33
C PRO A 57 -1.03 -20.44 21.84
N GLY A 58 0.03 -20.54 21.03
CA GLY A 58 0.01 -20.25 19.59
C GLY A 58 0.74 -18.97 19.16
N LYS A 59 1.25 -18.15 20.09
CA LYS A 59 2.02 -16.93 19.79
C LYS A 59 3.13 -17.13 18.76
N ARG A 60 3.86 -18.26 18.84
CA ARG A 60 4.95 -18.58 17.89
C ARG A 60 4.45 -18.69 16.45
N LEU A 61 3.28 -19.30 16.23
CA LEU A 61 2.71 -19.44 14.90
C LEU A 61 2.27 -18.08 14.34
N VAL A 62 1.60 -17.26 15.15
CA VAL A 62 1.18 -15.91 14.77
C VAL A 62 2.39 -15.06 14.39
N VAL A 63 3.43 -15.07 15.22
CA VAL A 63 4.67 -14.34 14.97
C VAL A 63 5.36 -14.83 13.69
N ALA A 64 5.41 -16.15 13.45
CA ALA A 64 5.96 -16.71 12.21
C ALA A 64 5.19 -16.24 10.97
N ILE A 65 3.85 -16.22 11.00
CA ILE A 65 3.03 -15.72 9.89
C ILE A 65 3.34 -14.25 9.62
N VAL A 66 3.43 -13.42 10.66
CA VAL A 66 3.75 -11.98 10.52
C VAL A 66 5.13 -11.79 9.88
N TYR A 67 6.17 -12.47 10.38
CA TYR A 67 7.52 -12.36 9.81
C TYR A 67 7.61 -12.90 8.37
N THR A 68 6.94 -14.01 8.07
CA THR A 68 6.85 -14.52 6.70
C THR A 68 6.15 -13.50 5.79
N GLY A 69 5.07 -12.89 6.27
CA GLY A 69 4.36 -11.84 5.55
C GLY A 69 5.24 -10.62 5.24
N MET A 70 6.11 -10.21 6.18
CA MET A 70 7.09 -9.15 5.96
C MET A 70 8.14 -9.48 4.89
N GLY A 71 8.38 -10.76 4.62
CA GLY A 71 9.30 -11.23 3.58
C GLY A 71 8.68 -11.45 2.20
N LEU A 72 7.36 -11.27 2.06
CA LEU A 72 6.68 -11.50 0.78
C LEU A 72 7.10 -10.45 -0.27
N PRO A 73 7.35 -10.86 -1.54
CA PRO A 73 7.61 -9.90 -2.61
C PRO A 73 6.41 -8.98 -2.81
N PRO A 74 6.60 -7.64 -2.92
CA PRO A 74 5.51 -6.69 -3.09
C PRO A 74 4.61 -7.01 -4.30
N VAL A 75 5.20 -7.55 -5.37
CA VAL A 75 4.48 -7.96 -6.59
C VAL A 75 3.47 -9.09 -6.30
N VAL A 76 3.84 -10.05 -5.45
CA VAL A 76 2.94 -11.17 -5.08
C VAL A 76 1.76 -10.63 -4.28
N VAL A 77 2.02 -9.74 -3.32
CA VAL A 77 0.96 -9.09 -2.53
C VAL A 77 0.03 -8.31 -3.46
N GLY A 78 0.59 -7.52 -4.39
CA GLY A 78 -0.18 -6.78 -5.39
C GLY A 78 -1.06 -7.68 -6.27
N LEU A 79 -0.53 -8.81 -6.74
CA LEU A 79 -1.29 -9.78 -7.53
C LEU A 79 -2.43 -10.39 -6.73
N VAL A 80 -2.19 -10.78 -5.47
CA VAL A 80 -3.23 -11.34 -4.60
C VAL A 80 -4.34 -10.30 -4.39
N VAL A 81 -3.98 -9.06 -4.03
CA VAL A 81 -4.96 -7.97 -3.86
C VAL A 81 -5.74 -7.72 -5.15
N TYR A 82 -5.05 -7.67 -6.30
CA TYR A 82 -5.69 -7.52 -7.60
C TYR A 82 -6.69 -8.66 -7.88
N LEU A 83 -6.32 -9.92 -7.62
CA LEU A 83 -7.21 -11.06 -7.80
C LEU A 83 -8.40 -11.02 -6.85
N PHE A 84 -8.26 -10.51 -5.64
CA PHE A 84 -9.40 -10.31 -4.73
C PHE A 84 -10.36 -9.24 -5.23
N LEU A 85 -9.85 -8.09 -5.71
CA LEU A 85 -10.64 -6.94 -6.17
C LEU A 85 -11.16 -7.07 -7.61
N SER A 86 -10.60 -7.98 -8.41
CA SER A 86 -11.01 -8.19 -9.81
C SER A 86 -12.47 -8.64 -9.94
N ARG A 87 -13.12 -8.31 -11.07
CA ARG A 87 -14.49 -8.73 -11.41
C ARG A 87 -14.71 -10.25 -11.51
N SER A 88 -13.64 -11.04 -11.59
CA SER A 88 -13.67 -12.52 -11.51
C SER A 88 -13.05 -13.06 -10.21
N GLY A 89 -12.72 -12.16 -9.28
CA GLY A 89 -12.09 -12.44 -8.00
C GLY A 89 -13.00 -13.00 -6.94
N ALA A 90 -12.42 -13.50 -5.84
CA ALA A 90 -13.20 -14.04 -4.72
C ALA A 90 -14.18 -13.03 -4.09
N TRP A 91 -13.94 -11.72 -4.23
CA TRP A 91 -14.86 -10.68 -3.74
C TRP A 91 -15.76 -10.12 -4.85
N ALA A 92 -15.65 -10.62 -6.10
CA ALA A 92 -16.54 -10.24 -7.20
C ALA A 92 -18.01 -10.53 -6.89
N THR A 93 -18.29 -11.54 -6.08
CA THR A 93 -19.66 -11.86 -5.62
C THR A 93 -20.29 -10.75 -4.79
N TRP A 94 -19.52 -9.82 -4.22
CA TRP A 94 -20.03 -8.63 -3.49
C TRP A 94 -20.21 -7.41 -4.40
N ALA A 95 -19.79 -7.47 -5.67
CA ALA A 95 -19.88 -6.35 -6.61
C ALA A 95 -21.33 -5.93 -6.95
N TRP A 96 -22.30 -6.82 -6.74
CA TRP A 96 -23.73 -6.51 -6.88
C TRP A 96 -24.29 -5.53 -5.83
N LEU A 97 -23.65 -5.37 -4.66
CA LEU A 97 -24.06 -4.43 -3.60
C LEU A 97 -23.60 -2.98 -3.87
N LEU A 98 -22.64 -2.78 -4.77
CA LEU A 98 -22.10 -1.48 -5.16
C LEU A 98 -22.83 -0.86 -6.37
N HIS A 99 -23.89 -1.52 -6.85
CA HIS A 99 -24.70 -1.10 -8.00
C HIS A 99 -26.14 -0.70 -7.57
N ARG A 100 -26.26 0.15 -6.54
CA ARG A 100 -27.43 1.03 -6.36
C ARG A 100 -26.96 2.48 -6.23
#